data_AF-A0A2G2XZD6-F1
#
_entry.id   AF-A0A2G2XZD6-F1
#
_cell.length_a   1.000
_cell.length_b   1.000
_cell.length_c   1.000
_cell.angle_alpha   90.00
_cell.angle_beta   90.00
_cell.angle_gamma   90.00
#
_symmetry.space_group_name_H-M   'P 1'
#
loop_
_entity.id
_entity.type
_entity.pdbx_description
1 polymer ?
#
loop_
_entity_poly.entity_id
_entity_poly.type
_entity_poly.pdbx_seq_one_letter_code
_entity_poly.pdbx_strand_id
1 'polypeptide(L)' 'MMMIAGSQELEKLELIDNLYRLGVSYHFKDEIMKILRSISQQTPGDSLYSTALKFRLLRPHGFPISLGVLALFC' A
#
# COMPACT_ATOMS: atom_id res chain seq x y z
N MET A 1 -22.13 4.68 -4.27
CA MET A 1 -20.72 4.28 -4.15
C MET A 1 -20.53 3.72 -2.74
N MET A 2 -20.22 2.44 -2.60
CA MET A 2 -20.33 1.70 -1.33
C MET A 2 -19.01 1.79 -0.55
N MET A 3 -19.08 2.27 0.69
CA MET A 3 -17.95 2.33 1.63
C MET A 3 -17.84 0.96 2.32
N ILE A 4 -16.72 0.28 2.16
CA ILE A 4 -16.35 -0.94 2.90
C ILE A 4 -15.19 -0.54 3.79
N ALA A 5 -15.12 -0.99 5.04
CA ALA A 5 -14.11 -0.56 6.01
C ALA A 5 -12.63 -0.79 5.57
N GLY A 6 -12.39 -1.61 4.54
CA GLY A 6 -11.09 -1.72 3.85
C GLY A 6 -10.79 -0.62 2.82
N SER A 7 -11.72 0.30 2.56
CA SER A 7 -11.60 1.36 1.55
C SER A 7 -10.60 2.43 1.98
N GLN A 8 -10.56 2.80 3.27
CA GLN A 8 -9.67 3.87 3.74
C GLN A 8 -8.18 3.53 3.60
N GLU A 9 -7.81 2.25 3.69
CA GLU A 9 -6.44 1.82 3.46
C GLU A 9 -6.11 1.82 1.97
N LEU A 10 -7.02 1.27 1.15
CA LEU A 10 -6.87 1.24 -0.29
C LEU A 10 -6.78 2.65 -0.89
N GLU A 11 -7.66 3.56 -0.45
CA GLU A 11 -7.66 4.98 -0.83
C GLU A 11 -6.33 5.65 -0.50
N LYS A 12 -5.71 5.34 0.64
CA LYS A 12 -4.38 5.86 1.00
C LYS A 12 -3.29 5.30 0.09
N LEU A 13 -3.34 4.01 -0.23
CA LEU A 13 -2.38 3.40 -1.15
C LEU A 13 -2.53 3.96 -2.57
N GLU A 14 -3.77 4.16 -3.04
CA GLU A 14 -4.05 4.77 -4.34
C GLU A 14 -3.61 6.24 -4.38
N LEU A 15 -3.79 6.99 -3.29
CA LEU A 15 -3.26 8.34 -3.17
C LEU A 15 -1.73 8.36 -3.29
N ILE A 16 -1.05 7.46 -2.58
CA ILE A 16 0.41 7.32 -2.66
C ILE A 16 0.85 6.94 -4.08
N ASP A 17 0.19 5.97 -4.72
CA ASP A 17 0.46 5.57 -6.09
C ASP A 17 0.28 6.75 -7.06
N ASN A 18 -0.77 7.55 -6.90
CA ASN A 18 -0.98 8.77 -7.69
C ASN A 18 0.12 9.81 -7.46
N LEU A 19 0.56 10.04 -6.21
CA LEU A 19 1.67 10.98 -5.93
C LEU A 19 2.98 10.53 -6.60
N TYR A 20 3.24 9.21 -6.65
CA TYR A 20 4.38 8.67 -7.38
C TYR A 20 4.24 8.84 -8.89
N ARG A 21 3.07 8.55 -9.46
CA ARG A 21 2.79 8.70 -10.90
C ARG A 21 2.84 10.15 -11.38
N LEU A 22 2.46 11.09 -10.51
CA LEU A 22 2.54 12.52 -10.75
C LEU A 22 3.97 13.08 -10.54
N GLY A 23 4.90 12.27 -10.01
CA GLY A 23 6.28 12.69 -9.76
C GLY A 23 6.44 13.72 -8.64
N VAL A 24 5.43 13.91 -7.79
CA VAL A 24 5.43 14.90 -6.70
C VAL A 24 5.63 14.29 -5.30
N SER A 25 5.78 12.97 -5.23
CA SER A 25 5.94 12.23 -3.96
C SER A 25 7.15 12.66 -3.12
N TYR A 26 8.15 13.31 -3.72
CA TYR A 26 9.34 13.78 -3.02
C TYR A 26 9.06 14.88 -1.99
N HIS A 27 7.95 15.62 -2.12
CA HIS A 27 7.49 16.62 -1.15
C HIS A 27 6.86 15.99 0.10
N PHE A 28 6.42 14.74 0.00
CA PHE A 28 5.60 14.07 1.02
C PHE A 28 6.26 12.80 1.56
N LYS A 29 7.60 12.72 1.50
CA LYS A 29 8.35 11.50 1.85
C LYS A 29 8.03 11.02 3.27
N ASP A 30 7.95 11.94 4.23
CA ASP A 30 7.73 11.60 5.64
C ASP A 30 6.31 11.12 5.88
N GLU A 31 5.32 11.76 5.26
CA GLU A 31 3.91 11.38 5.30
C GLU A 31 3.70 10.01 4.66
N ILE A 32 4.27 9.79 3.47
CA ILE A 32 4.21 8.51 2.77
C ILE A 32 4.81 7.41 3.63
N MET A 33 5.98 7.64 4.24
CA MET A 33 6.62 6.65 5.11
C MET A 33 5.80 6.35 6.37
N LYS A 34 5.15 7.35 6.98
CA LYS A 34 4.25 7.14 8.12
C LYS A 34 3.05 6.28 7.74
N ILE A 35 2.43 6.56 6.59
CA ILE A 35 1.27 5.80 6.10
C ILE A 35 1.69 4.36 5.78
N LEU A 36 2.80 4.17 5.06
CA LEU A 36 3.32 2.84 4.71
C LEU A 36 3.68 2.01 5.95
N ARG A 37 4.26 2.62 7.00
CA ARG A 37 4.49 1.93 8.29
C ARG A 37 3.18 1.47 8.92
N SER A 38 2.19 2.36 8.99
CA SER A 38 0.87 2.05 9.54
C SER A 38 0.21 0.86 8.82
N ILE A 39 0.32 0.84 7.49
CA ILE A 39 -0.21 -0.21 6.61
C ILE A 39 0.56 -1.52 6.75
N SER A 40 1.89 -1.47 6.88
CA SER A 40 2.72 -2.68 7.04
C SER A 40 2.42 -3.48 8.32
N GLN A 41 1.89 -2.81 9.35
CA GLN A 41 1.50 -3.42 10.61
C GLN A 41 0.08 -3.99 10.58
N GLN A 42 -0.69 -3.70 9.53
CA GLN A 42 -2.04 -4.22 9.32
C GLN A 42 -2.00 -5.57 8.60
N THR A 43 -2.99 -6.41 8.87
CA THR A 43 -3.12 -7.72 8.22
C THR A 43 -3.24 -7.56 6.69
N PRO A 44 -2.88 -8.61 5.91
CA PRO A 44 -3.04 -8.59 4.46
C PRO A 44 -4.47 -8.17 4.09
N GLY A 45 -4.60 -7.25 3.15
CA GLY A 45 -5.90 -6.68 2.82
C GLY A 45 -6.82 -7.70 2.15
N ASP A 46 -8.13 -7.52 2.31
CA ASP A 46 -9.18 -8.47 1.90
C ASP A 46 -9.24 -8.77 0.39
N SER A 47 -8.45 -8.08 -0.45
CA SER A 47 -8.43 -8.26 -1.90
C SER A 47 -7.02 -8.41 -2.47
N LEU A 48 -6.91 -9.19 -3.55
CA LEU A 48 -5.72 -9.34 -4.38
C LEU A 48 -5.16 -7.98 -4.82
N TYR A 49 -6.04 -7.07 -5.23
CA TYR A 49 -5.65 -5.73 -5.67
C TYR A 49 -4.98 -4.93 -4.55
N SER A 50 -5.55 -4.92 -3.34
CA SER A 50 -4.93 -4.22 -2.20
C SER A 50 -3.58 -4.85 -1.82
N THR A 51 -3.49 -6.18 -1.85
CA THR A 51 -2.26 -6.92 -1.54
C THR A 51 -1.15 -6.61 -2.56
N ALA A 52 -1.47 -6.63 -3.85
CA ALA A 52 -0.54 -6.31 -4.91
C ALA A 52 -0.05 -4.84 -4.82
N LEU A 53 -0.96 -3.91 -4.50
CA LEU A 53 -0.63 -2.50 -4.35
C LEU A 53 0.25 -2.25 -3.11
N LYS A 54 -0.07 -2.88 -1.96
CA LYS A 54 0.79 -2.87 -0.76
C LYS A 54 2.19 -3.37 -1.11
N PHE A 55 2.30 -4.51 -1.78
CA PHE A 55 3.61 -5.07 -2.14
C PHE A 55 4.43 -4.13 -3.03
N ARG A 56 3.80 -3.57 -4.07
CA ARG A 56 4.44 -2.64 -5.00
C ARG A 56 4.98 -1.41 -4.28
N LEU A 57 4.22 -0.86 -3.33
CA LEU A 57 4.59 0.35 -2.62
C LEU A 57 5.58 0.10 -1.49
N LEU A 58 5.50 -1.04 -0.79
CA LEU A 58 6.36 -1.34 0.37
C LEU A 58 7.73 -1.92 -0.01
N ARG A 59 7.83 -2.66 -1.13
CA ARG A 59 9.09 -3.29 -1.58
C ARG A 59 10.25 -2.28 -1.79
N PRO A 60 10.04 -1.12 -2.43
CA PRO A 60 11.10 -0.12 -2.59
C PRO A 60 11.60 0.48 -1.27
N HIS A 61 10.78 0.44 -0.21
CA HIS A 61 11.08 1.03 1.10
C HIS A 61 11.63 0.02 2.12
N GLY A 62 11.91 -1.22 1.70
CA GLY A 62 12.57 -2.22 2.54
C GLY A 62 11.69 -2.77 3.67
N PHE A 63 10.36 -2.61 3.59
CA PHE A 63 9.48 -3.21 4.59
C PHE A 63 9.41 -4.73 4.43
N PRO A 64 9.49 -5.50 5.54
CA PRO A 64 9.33 -6.94 5.49
C PRO A 64 7.86 -7.26 5.20
N ILE A 65 7.59 -7.80 4.01
CA ILE A 65 6.26 -8.28 3.63
C ILE A 65 6.35 -9.80 3.58
N SER A 66 5.40 -10.49 4.24
CA SER A 66 5.31 -11.95 4.15
C SER A 66 5.07 -12.35 2.70
N LEU A 67 6.07 -12.99 2.08
CA LEU A 67 6.05 -13.44 0.69
C LEU A 67 4.93 -14.46 0.40
N GLY A 68 4.40 -15.09 1.45
CA GLY A 68 3.32 -16.09 1.36
C GLY A 68 2.00 -15.56 0.78
N VAL A 69 1.76 -14.24 0.81
CA VAL A 69 0.53 -13.65 0.26
C VAL A 69 0.58 -13.52 -1.28
N LEU A 70 1.77 -13.47 -1.89
CA LEU A 70 1.95 -13.47 -3.35
C LEU A 70 2.09 -14.87 -3.94
N ALA A 71 2.58 -15.84 -3.16
CA ALA A 71 2.73 -17.22 -3.60
C ALA A 71 1.39 -17.94 -3.88
N LEU A 72 0.26 -17.37 -3.44
CA LEU A 72 -1.10 -17.84 -3.78
C LEU A 72 -1.60 -17.35 -5.16
N PHE A 73 -0.85 -16.46 -5.82
CA PHE A 73 -1.22 -15.86 -7.10
C PHE A 73 -0.19 -16.08 -8.21
N CYS A 74 0.77 -17.01 -8.01
CA CYS A 74 1.63 -17.57 -9.04
C CYS A 74 1.08 -18.92 -9.53
#